data_AF-M0ZTF0-F1
#
_entry.id   AF-M0ZTF0-F1
#
_cell.length_a   1.000
_cell.length_b   1.000
_cell.length_c   1.000
_cell.angle_alpha   90.00
_cell.angle_beta   90.00
_cell.angle_gamma   90.00
#
_symmetry.space_group_name_H-M   'P 1'
#
loop_
_entity.id
_entity.type
_entity.pdbx_description
1 polymer ?
#
loop_
_entity_poly.entity_id
_entity_poly.type
_entity_poly.pdbx_seq_one_letter_code
_entity_poly.pdbx_strand_id
1 'polypeptide(L)'
;MLLQHSESPKKEKSSSPVTKEELGRATWTFLHTLGAQYPDKPTRQQRKDVKELMAILSRMYPCNECADHFKEVLRYLVYELSREQ
;
A
#
# COMPACT_ATOMS: atom_id res chain seq x y z
N MET A 1 -26.40 17.28 -43.97
CA MET A 1 -26.90 15.99 -43.47
C MET A 1 -26.16 14.94 -44.27
N LEU A 2 -25.12 14.27 -43.78
CA LEU A 2 -25.15 13.22 -42.77
C LEU A 2 -23.80 13.10 -42.03
N LEU A 3 -23.88 12.55 -40.83
CA LEU A 3 -22.96 12.65 -39.70
C LEU A 3 -21.65 11.88 -39.89
N GLN A 4 -20.52 12.56 -39.64
CA GLN A 4 -19.25 11.90 -39.31
C GLN A 4 -19.40 11.21 -37.95
N HIS A 5 -19.47 9.88 -37.95
CA HIS A 5 -19.34 9.12 -36.71
C HIS A 5 -17.87 9.15 -36.30
N SER A 6 -17.55 9.98 -35.31
CA SER A 6 -16.30 9.90 -34.58
C SER A 6 -16.37 8.71 -33.63
N GLU A 7 -15.85 7.56 -34.06
CA GLU A 7 -15.58 6.47 -33.12
C GLU A 7 -14.39 6.87 -32.24
N SER A 8 -14.71 7.35 -31.05
CA SER A 8 -13.76 7.50 -29.95
C SER A 8 -13.23 6.11 -29.57
N PRO A 9 -11.91 5.91 -29.36
CA PRO A 9 -11.39 4.62 -28.94
C PRO A 9 -11.95 4.30 -27.55
N LYS A 10 -12.93 3.38 -27.49
CA LYS A 10 -13.37 2.79 -26.24
C LYS A 10 -12.16 2.05 -25.67
N LYS A 11 -11.52 2.63 -24.66
CA LYS A 11 -10.50 1.97 -23.86
C LYS A 11 -11.19 0.82 -23.12
N GLU A 12 -11.26 -0.33 -23.76
CA GLU A 12 -11.58 -1.59 -23.10
C GLU A 12 -10.64 -1.70 -21.91
N LYS A 13 -11.21 -1.78 -20.70
CA LYS A 13 -10.45 -2.08 -19.51
C LYS A 13 -9.91 -3.49 -19.69
N SER A 14 -8.70 -3.61 -20.23
CA SER A 14 -7.96 -4.87 -20.21
C SER A 14 -7.84 -5.27 -18.73
N SER A 15 -8.50 -6.35 -18.34
CA SER A 15 -8.35 -6.98 -17.03
C SER A 15 -7.02 -7.72 -16.94
N SER A 16 -5.94 -7.08 -17.42
CA SER A 16 -4.60 -7.61 -17.28
C SER A 16 -4.25 -7.67 -15.80
N PRO A 17 -3.66 -8.77 -15.31
CA PRO A 17 -3.25 -8.88 -13.93
C PRO A 17 -2.29 -7.74 -13.59
N VAL A 18 -2.48 -7.12 -12.42
CA VAL A 18 -1.61 -6.05 -11.92
C VAL A 18 -0.20 -6.62 -11.71
N THR A 19 0.82 -5.91 -12.18
CA THR A 19 2.22 -6.33 -11.99
C THR A 19 2.66 -6.14 -10.53
N LYS A 20 3.68 -6.90 -10.11
CA LYS A 20 4.30 -6.76 -8.77
C LYS A 20 4.76 -5.33 -8.51
N GLU A 21 5.34 -4.68 -9.52
CA GLU A 21 5.90 -3.34 -9.42
C GLU A 21 4.80 -2.28 -9.31
N GLU A 22 3.70 -2.42 -10.06
CA GLU A 22 2.53 -1.55 -9.95
C GLU A 22 1.88 -1.66 -8.57
N LEU A 23 1.67 -2.89 -8.09
CA LEU A 23 1.15 -3.15 -6.75
C LEU A 23 2.07 -2.54 -5.67
N GLY A 24 3.38 -2.74 -5.81
CA GLY A 24 4.41 -2.17 -4.94
C GLY A 24 4.32 -0.66 -4.86
N ARG A 25 4.33 0.03 -6.01
CA ARG A 25 4.21 1.50 -6.07
C ARG A 25 2.92 2.00 -5.45
N ALA A 26 1.79 1.36 -5.75
CA ALA A 26 0.50 1.76 -5.19
C ALA A 26 0.47 1.62 -3.65
N THR A 27 1.06 0.53 -3.14
CA THR A 27 1.16 0.29 -1.69
C THR A 27 2.05 1.32 -1.02
N TRP A 28 3.23 1.61 -1.58
CA TRP A 28 4.14 2.62 -1.03
C TRP A 28 3.52 4.02 -1.04
N THR A 29 2.83 4.40 -2.11
CA THR A 29 2.08 5.65 -2.16
C THR A 29 1.07 5.72 -1.02
N PHE A 30 0.25 4.68 -0.83
CA PHE A 30 -0.71 4.63 0.27
C PHE A 30 -0.04 4.77 1.64
N LEU A 31 1.03 4.02 1.90
CA LEU A 31 1.74 4.04 3.18
C LEU A 31 2.38 5.39 3.47
N HIS A 32 3.05 6.00 2.48
CA HIS A 32 3.66 7.32 2.65
C HIS A 32 2.61 8.42 2.80
N THR A 33 1.49 8.36 2.09
CA THR A 33 0.38 9.31 2.29
C THR A 33 -0.21 9.16 3.70
N LEU A 34 -0.46 7.92 4.16
CA LEU A 34 -0.94 7.67 5.51
C LEU A 34 0.03 8.21 6.56
N GLY A 35 1.33 7.97 6.40
CA GLY A 35 2.37 8.48 7.30
C GLY A 35 2.46 10.00 7.31
N ALA A 36 2.40 10.65 6.13
CA ALA A 36 2.43 12.10 6.01
C ALA A 36 1.20 12.79 6.62
N GLN A 37 0.04 12.11 6.62
CA GLN A 37 -1.20 12.60 7.23
C GLN A 37 -1.39 12.10 8.67
N TYR A 38 -0.46 11.30 9.20
CA TYR A 38 -0.56 10.77 10.55
C TYR A 38 -0.37 11.92 11.56
N PRO A 39 -1.27 12.11 12.54
CA PRO A 39 -1.18 13.25 13.45
C PRO A 39 0.08 13.18 14.33
N ASP A 40 0.68 14.34 14.64
CA ASP A 40 1.78 14.43 15.62
C ASP A 40 1.40 13.89 17.01
N LYS A 41 0.11 14.00 17.36
CA LYS A 41 -0.46 13.51 18.62
C LYS A 41 -1.58 12.51 18.32
N PRO A 42 -1.25 11.27 17.95
CA PRO A 42 -2.25 10.29 17.58
C PRO A 42 -3.00 9.77 18.82
N THR A 43 -4.28 9.46 18.64
CA THR A 43 -5.07 8.79 19.68
C THR A 43 -4.51 7.39 19.98
N ARG A 44 -4.91 6.81 21.11
CA ARG A 44 -4.55 5.41 21.43
C ARG A 44 -5.06 4.44 20.37
N GLN A 45 -6.25 4.70 19.81
CA GLN A 45 -6.84 3.86 18.76
C GLN A 45 -6.05 3.97 17.46
N GLN A 46 -5.71 5.18 17.00
CA GLN A 46 -4.89 5.39 15.79
C GLN A 46 -3.53 4.70 15.87
N ARG A 47 -2.87 4.70 17.03
CA ARG A 47 -1.62 3.95 17.24
C ARG A 47 -1.81 2.44 17.12
N LYS A 48 -2.92 1.93 17.65
CA LYS A 48 -3.26 0.51 17.54
C LYS A 48 -3.56 0.12 16.09
N ASP A 49 -4.33 0.95 15.39
CA ASP A 49 -4.76 0.68 14.01
C ASP A 49 -3.59 0.67 13.03
N VAL A 50 -2.65 1.62 13.13
CA VAL A 50 -1.45 1.61 12.28
C VAL A 50 -0.59 0.37 12.54
N LYS A 51 -0.41 -0.03 13.81
CA LYS A 51 0.32 -1.27 14.14
C LYS A 51 -0.35 -2.50 13.54
N GLU A 52 -1.68 -2.60 13.66
CA GLU A 52 -2.44 -3.72 13.09
C GLU A 52 -2.39 -3.71 11.56
N LEU A 53 -2.50 -2.54 10.92
CA LEU A 53 -2.38 -2.39 9.47
C LEU A 53 -1.05 -2.92 8.95
N MET A 54 0.07 -2.56 9.58
CA MET A 54 1.40 -3.05 9.18
C MET A 54 1.50 -4.58 9.37
N ALA A 55 0.96 -5.09 10.48
CA ALA A 55 0.91 -6.53 10.72
C ALA A 55 0.03 -7.27 9.70
N ILE A 56 -1.09 -6.69 9.26
CA ILE A 56 -1.95 -7.23 8.20
C ILE A 56 -1.22 -7.25 6.87
N LEU A 57 -0.57 -6.15 6.51
CA LEU A 57 0.19 -6.06 5.27
C LEU A 57 1.28 -7.15 5.24
N SER A 58 2.00 -7.38 6.34
CA SER A 58 3.03 -8.43 6.38
C SER A 58 2.54 -9.87 6.19
N ARG A 59 1.24 -10.15 6.32
CA ARG A 59 0.67 -11.51 6.19
C ARG A 59 -0.26 -11.67 4.98
N MET A 60 -0.86 -10.59 4.49
CA MET A 60 -1.87 -10.61 3.42
C MET A 60 -1.39 -9.96 2.12
N TYR A 61 -0.15 -9.44 2.05
CA TYR A 61 0.32 -8.78 0.84
C TYR A 61 0.31 -9.76 -0.36
N PRO A 62 -0.27 -9.40 -1.52
CA PRO A 62 -0.43 -10.31 -2.66
C PRO A 62 0.87 -10.48 -3.47
N CYS A 63 1.96 -10.80 -2.77
CA CYS A 63 3.26 -11.23 -3.26
C CYS A 63 3.98 -11.92 -2.08
N ASN A 64 4.11 -13.25 -2.12
CA ASN A 64 4.62 -14.05 -0.99
C ASN A 64 6.03 -13.63 -0.55
N GLU A 65 6.98 -13.59 -1.48
CA GLU A 65 8.36 -13.17 -1.18
C GLU A 65 8.44 -11.73 -0.66
N CYS A 66 7.55 -10.85 -1.14
CA CYS A 66 7.47 -9.48 -0.66
C CYS A 66 6.93 -9.43 0.78
N ALA A 67 5.90 -10.24 1.09
CA ALA A 67 5.30 -10.33 2.41
C ALA A 67 6.31 -10.85 3.45
N ASP A 68 7.05 -11.91 3.10
CA ASP A 68 8.09 -12.48 3.95
C ASP A 68 9.20 -11.47 4.24
N HIS A 69 9.69 -10.78 3.20
CA HIS A 69 10.69 -9.73 3.38
C HIS A 69 10.15 -8.56 4.21
N PHE A 70 8.90 -8.12 3.97
CA PHE A 70 8.29 -7.03 4.75
C PHE A 70 8.14 -7.40 6.23
N LYS A 71 7.84 -8.66 6.53
CA LYS A 71 7.79 -9.18 7.91
C LYS A 71 9.15 -9.08 8.61
N GLU A 72 10.24 -9.34 7.91
CA GLU A 72 11.60 -9.14 8.44
C GLU A 72 11.89 -7.67 8.71
N VAL A 73 11.60 -6.79 7.74
CA VAL A 73 11.75 -5.34 7.89
C VAL A 73 11.00 -4.83 9.12
N LEU A 74 9.74 -5.25 9.32
CA LEU A 74 8.97 -4.84 10.50
C LEU A 74 9.60 -5.33 11.81
N ARG A 75 10.19 -6.52 11.87
CA ARG A 75 10.88 -6.99 13.07
C ARG A 75 12.08 -6.11 13.41
N TYR A 76 12.88 -5.74 12.41
CA TYR A 76 14.01 -4.83 12.61
C TYR A 76 13.56 -3.45 13.07
N LEU A 77 12.53 -2.87 12.44
CA LEU A 77 11.99 -1.56 12.84
C LEU A 77 11.42 -1.56 14.26
N VAL A 78 10.69 -2.61 14.65
CA VAL A 78 10.17 -2.74 16.02
C VAL A 78 11.32 -2.87 17.03
N TYR A 79 12.38 -3.61 16.69
CA TYR A 79 13.55 -3.73 17.55
C TYR A 79 14.26 -2.39 17.75
N GLU A 80 14.44 -1.61 16.68
CA GLU A 80 15.08 -0.29 16.71
C GLU A 80 14.26 0.72 17.52
N LEU A 81 12.95 0.81 17.25
CA LEU A 81 12.04 1.68 18.00
C LEU A 81 11.96 1.33 19.49
N SER A 82 12.12 0.06 19.85
CA SER A 82 12.12 -0.37 21.25
C SER A 82 13.42 -0.04 21.99
N ARG A 83 14.51 0.24 21.25
CA ARG A 83 15.80 0.64 21.83
C ARG A 83 15.93 2.15 22.04
N GLU A 84 15.16 2.94 21.31
CA GLU A 84 15.18 4.41 21.38
C GLU A 84 14.15 4.99 22.37
N GLN A 85 13.33 4.14 23.00
CA GLN A 85 12.28 4.50 23.94
C GLN A 85 12.70 4.28 25.40
#